data_AF-A0A0B2WN95-F1
#
_entry.id   AF-A0A0B2WN95-F1
#
_cell.length_a   1.000
_cell.length_b   1.000
_cell.length_c   1.000
_cell.angle_alpha   90.00
_cell.angle_beta   90.00
_cell.angle_gamma   90.00
#
_symmetry.space_group_name_H-M   'P 1'
#
loop_
_entity.id
_entity.type
_entity.pdbx_description
1 polymer ?
#
loop_
_entity_poly.entity_id
_entity_poly.type
_entity_poly.pdbx_seq_one_letter_code
_entity_poly.pdbx_strand_id
1 'polypeptide(L)'
;MEDQVRKREPTYQIVKNGLEILLQILGPKEEAPLRYQDTILVAIDFENNIQFRGDLSRNVDTQLGLAILDTRDISTATSPEKLISTYNFVTGSPKYYRKAMLKFLFRKPVWIKLDEVLDQIKALIPTDRNVILVGHDIRHEVHVLSNIGFNLQGLQCLDTFRITGQVLPHFSLTLGELLTELGCPYSWLHNGGNDANFTLRALLLLGIKASQDQAEAKGGRDEKLQLMEEVARSPIPSISPGEAELVAQEKASAAEKRAVKTAKRFKNTRKYQSRFWSAEKQAEIRAERTAMRLAKAELSLEHNDNVTR
;
A
#
# COMPACT_ATOMS: atom_id res chain seq x y z
N MET A 1 45.69 0.37 2.72
CA MET A 1 44.77 0.79 1.65
C MET A 1 43.50 -0.02 1.81
N GLU A 2 42.67 0.34 2.77
CA GLU A 2 41.30 -0.19 2.87
C GLU A 2 40.39 0.98 2.51
N ASP A 3 39.92 0.94 1.28
CA ASP A 3 39.02 1.93 0.73
C ASP A 3 37.67 1.75 1.43
N GLN A 4 37.39 2.63 2.40
CA GLN A 4 36.06 2.75 2.98
C GLN A 4 35.14 3.31 1.88
N VAL A 5 34.57 2.41 1.08
CA VAL A 5 33.44 2.69 0.22
C VAL A 5 32.30 3.11 1.15
N ARG A 6 32.20 4.42 1.42
CA ARG A 6 30.97 5.05 1.90
C ARG A 6 29.88 4.64 0.91
N LYS A 7 29.05 3.66 1.28
CA LYS A 7 27.82 3.34 0.57
C LYS A 7 27.01 4.64 0.50
N ARG A 8 27.06 5.34 -0.64
CA ARG A 8 26.15 6.46 -0.90
C ARG A 8 24.75 5.88 -0.76
N GLU A 9 23.94 6.44 0.14
CA GLU A 9 22.54 6.05 0.22
C GLU A 9 21.92 6.22 -1.16
N PRO A 10 21.18 5.21 -1.67
CA PRO A 10 20.55 5.32 -2.97
C PRO A 10 19.60 6.52 -2.97
N THR A 11 19.88 7.51 -3.81
CA THR A 11 19.10 8.75 -3.88
C THR A 11 17.86 8.52 -4.73
N TYR A 12 16.74 8.21 -4.07
CA TYR A 12 15.39 8.33 -4.61
C TYR A 12 14.71 9.58 -4.06
N GLN A 13 13.71 10.08 -4.77
CA GLN A 13 12.93 11.22 -4.30
C GLN A 13 11.45 10.86 -4.22
N ILE A 14 10.93 10.72 -3.00
CA ILE A 14 9.49 10.85 -2.76
C ILE A 14 9.17 12.33 -2.96
N VAL A 15 8.59 12.63 -4.12
CA VAL A 15 8.37 14.01 -4.55
C VAL A 15 7.36 14.70 -3.63
N LYS A 16 7.64 15.94 -3.22
CA LYS A 16 6.73 16.73 -2.38
C LYS A 16 5.56 17.28 -3.22
N ASN A 17 5.81 17.56 -4.49
CA ASN A 17 4.85 18.05 -5.47
C ASN A 17 4.25 16.91 -6.32
N GLY A 18 3.90 15.79 -5.67
CA GLY A 18 3.39 14.61 -6.37
C GLY A 18 2.13 14.88 -7.21
N LEU A 19 1.23 15.75 -6.75
CA LEU A 19 0.04 16.12 -7.50
C LEU A 19 0.39 16.90 -8.79
N GLU A 20 1.31 17.86 -8.70
CA GLU A 20 1.75 18.64 -9.87
C GLU A 20 2.36 17.73 -10.95
N ILE A 21 3.21 16.78 -10.54
CA ILE A 21 3.81 15.80 -11.45
C ILE A 21 2.74 14.91 -12.07
N LEU A 22 1.78 14.44 -11.26
CA LEU A 22 0.65 13.66 -11.76
C LEU A 22 -0.15 14.44 -12.81
N LEU A 23 -0.48 15.70 -12.55
CA LEU A 23 -1.20 16.55 -13.50
C LEU A 23 -0.40 16.76 -14.80
N GLN A 24 0.94 16.88 -14.74
CA GLN A 24 1.79 16.96 -15.94
C GLN A 24 1.80 15.65 -16.74
N ILE A 25 1.67 14.50 -16.10
CA ILE A 25 1.60 13.19 -16.78
C ILE A 25 0.22 13.00 -17.44
N LEU A 26 -0.84 13.36 -16.71
CA LEU A 26 -2.21 13.13 -17.18
C LEU A 26 -2.68 14.20 -18.18
N GLY A 27 -2.20 15.44 -18.05
CA GLY A 27 -2.60 16.58 -18.87
C GLY A 27 -2.13 16.55 -20.33
N PRO A 28 -2.38 17.66 -21.07
CA PRO A 28 -1.97 17.81 -22.46
C PRO A 28 -0.45 17.72 -22.62
N LYS A 29 0.01 16.94 -23.61
CA LYS A 29 1.45 16.72 -23.83
C LYS A 29 2.22 18.02 -24.09
N GLU A 30 1.58 18.98 -24.74
CA GLU A 30 2.17 20.27 -25.13
C GLU A 30 2.55 21.16 -23.93
N GLU A 31 1.89 20.97 -22.79
CA GLU A 31 2.13 21.74 -21.56
C GLU A 31 3.11 21.02 -20.60
N ALA A 32 3.33 19.73 -20.81
CA ALA A 32 4.15 18.90 -19.92
C ALA A 32 5.64 18.91 -20.31
N PRO A 33 6.57 18.96 -19.33
CA PRO A 33 7.99 18.69 -19.59
C PRO A 33 8.19 17.35 -20.34
N LEU A 34 9.14 17.30 -21.29
CA LEU A 34 9.42 16.11 -22.12
C LEU A 34 9.53 14.80 -21.33
N ARG A 35 10.14 14.85 -20.14
CA ARG A 35 10.28 13.68 -19.26
C ARG A 35 8.94 13.06 -18.86
N TYR A 36 7.86 13.83 -18.78
CA TYR A 36 6.55 13.35 -18.32
C TYR A 36 5.61 12.94 -19.46
N GLN A 37 5.91 13.35 -20.70
CA GLN A 37 5.10 13.02 -21.87
C GLN A 37 5.18 11.53 -22.27
N ASP A 38 6.28 10.87 -21.90
CA ASP A 38 6.54 9.45 -22.16
C ASP A 38 6.94 8.72 -20.86
N THR A 39 5.94 8.47 -20.01
CA THR A 39 6.14 7.89 -18.68
C THR A 39 5.53 6.50 -18.58
N ILE A 40 6.17 5.63 -17.80
CA ILE A 40 5.61 4.38 -17.33
C ILE A 40 5.37 4.50 -15.83
N LEU A 41 4.11 4.38 -15.43
CA LEU A 41 3.72 4.34 -14.03
C LEU A 41 3.77 2.89 -13.55
N VAL A 42 4.55 2.64 -12.49
CA VAL A 42 4.69 1.31 -11.89
C VAL A 42 4.29 1.38 -10.42
N ALA A 43 3.07 0.92 -10.12
CA ALA A 43 2.66 0.72 -8.74
C ALA A 43 3.23 -0.57 -8.18
N ILE A 44 3.74 -0.50 -6.96
CA ILE A 44 4.36 -1.62 -6.26
C ILE A 44 3.78 -1.76 -4.85
N ASP A 45 3.62 -3.01 -4.40
CA ASP A 45 3.24 -3.33 -3.03
C ASP A 45 3.89 -4.65 -2.60
N PHE A 46 4.32 -4.73 -1.33
CA PHE A 46 4.87 -5.95 -0.75
C PHE A 46 4.08 -6.41 0.48
N GLU A 47 3.66 -7.67 0.45
CA GLU A 47 3.02 -8.32 1.61
C GLU A 47 4.04 -9.15 2.40
N ASN A 48 3.97 -9.08 3.74
CA ASN A 48 4.89 -9.78 4.67
C ASN A 48 6.39 -9.43 4.47
N ASN A 49 6.69 -8.15 4.27
CA ASN A 49 8.00 -7.64 3.84
C ASN A 49 9.14 -7.60 4.90
N ILE A 50 8.88 -7.99 6.16
CA ILE A 50 9.86 -7.96 7.27
C ILE A 50 11.15 -8.73 6.92
N GLN A 51 11.07 -9.69 6.00
CA GLN A 51 12.12 -10.68 5.75
C GLN A 51 13.09 -10.28 4.64
N PHE A 52 12.84 -9.20 3.90
CA PHE A 52 13.79 -8.61 2.94
C PHE A 52 14.99 -7.90 3.60
N ARG A 53 15.15 -8.01 4.93
CA ARG A 53 16.27 -7.47 5.70
C ARG A 53 17.35 -8.53 6.03
N GLY A 54 17.17 -9.77 5.56
CA GLY A 54 18.03 -10.90 5.93
C GLY A 54 18.38 -11.82 4.77
N ASP A 55 18.58 -13.10 5.08
CA ASP A 55 18.97 -14.14 4.14
C ASP A 55 17.83 -14.49 3.16
N LEU A 56 18.01 -14.11 1.89
CA LEU A 56 17.06 -14.34 0.81
C LEU A 56 16.97 -15.82 0.38
N SER A 57 17.82 -16.70 0.88
CA SER A 57 17.76 -18.14 0.57
C SER A 57 16.63 -18.88 1.30
N ARG A 58 15.95 -18.22 2.25
CA ARG A 58 14.89 -18.82 3.05
C ARG A 58 13.58 -18.91 2.27
N ASN A 59 12.87 -20.03 2.46
CA ASN A 59 11.52 -20.18 1.93
C ASN A 59 10.51 -19.44 2.81
N VAL A 60 10.08 -18.26 2.36
CA VAL A 60 9.28 -17.32 3.16
C VAL A 60 8.00 -16.94 2.43
N ASP A 61 6.89 -16.90 3.16
CA ASP A 61 5.57 -16.44 2.67
C ASP A 61 5.55 -14.92 2.45
N THR A 62 5.76 -14.49 1.21
CA THR A 62 5.81 -13.07 0.80
C THR A 62 5.13 -12.89 -0.56
N GLN A 63 4.60 -11.70 -0.85
CA GLN A 63 4.12 -11.34 -2.18
C GLN A 63 4.77 -10.05 -2.64
N LEU A 64 5.04 -9.97 -3.95
CA LEU A 64 5.34 -8.76 -4.69
C LEU A 64 4.20 -8.51 -5.68
N GLY A 65 3.52 -7.38 -5.49
CA GLY A 65 2.57 -6.85 -6.45
C GLY A 65 3.20 -5.83 -7.36
N LEU A 66 2.89 -5.91 -8.66
CA LEU A 66 3.22 -4.86 -9.63
C LEU A 66 2.00 -4.56 -10.49
N ALA A 67 1.70 -3.29 -10.68
CA ALA A 67 0.75 -2.82 -11.68
C ALA A 67 1.40 -1.75 -12.55
N ILE A 68 1.34 -1.93 -13.86
CA ILE A 68 2.09 -1.16 -14.84
C ILE A 68 1.13 -0.52 -15.83
N LEU A 69 1.28 0.78 -16.04
CA LEU A 69 0.58 1.56 -17.05
C LEU A 69 1.60 2.36 -17.88
N ASP A 70 1.71 2.04 -19.18
CA ASP A 70 2.44 2.88 -20.13
C ASP A 70 1.50 3.97 -20.65
N THR A 71 1.86 5.23 -20.41
CA THR A 71 1.03 6.38 -20.78
C THR A 71 0.85 6.54 -22.29
N ARG A 72 1.70 5.91 -23.12
CA ARG A 72 1.53 5.91 -24.59
C ARG A 72 0.38 5.03 -25.05
N ASP A 73 0.04 4.01 -24.27
CA ASP A 73 -1.03 3.08 -24.62
C ASP A 73 -2.41 3.70 -24.38
N ILE A 74 -2.47 4.81 -23.65
CA ILE A 74 -3.68 5.60 -23.39
C ILE A 74 -4.12 6.29 -24.68
N SER A 75 -4.84 5.52 -25.49
CA SER A 75 -5.48 5.95 -26.73
C SER A 75 -6.89 5.38 -26.77
N THR A 76 -7.80 6.06 -27.46
CA THR A 76 -9.19 5.62 -27.63
C THR A 76 -9.32 4.28 -28.36
N ALA A 77 -8.25 3.79 -29.00
CA ALA A 77 -8.21 2.48 -29.64
C ALA A 77 -7.91 1.32 -28.66
N THR A 78 -7.42 1.61 -27.46
CA THR A 78 -7.04 0.59 -26.47
C THR A 78 -8.19 0.28 -25.53
N SER A 79 -8.50 -1.01 -25.35
CA SER A 79 -9.51 -1.43 -24.38
C SER A 79 -9.08 -1.06 -22.95
N PRO A 80 -9.93 -0.39 -22.15
CA PRO A 80 -9.60 0.06 -20.79
C PRO A 80 -9.04 -1.06 -19.89
N GLU A 81 -9.59 -2.27 -20.01
CA GLU A 81 -9.20 -3.43 -19.19
C GLU A 81 -7.76 -3.91 -19.46
N LYS A 82 -7.17 -3.51 -20.60
CA LYS A 82 -5.81 -3.91 -21.00
C LYS A 82 -4.75 -2.88 -20.65
N LEU A 83 -5.15 -1.68 -20.23
CA LEU A 83 -4.21 -0.57 -19.98
C LEU A 83 -3.35 -0.78 -18.73
N ILE A 84 -3.86 -1.48 -17.72
CA ILE A 84 -3.09 -1.82 -16.52
C ILE A 84 -2.71 -3.29 -16.53
N SER A 85 -1.43 -3.59 -16.76
CA SER A 85 -0.89 -4.93 -16.60
C SER A 85 -0.54 -5.20 -15.14
N THR A 86 -1.12 -6.25 -14.55
CA THR A 86 -0.96 -6.57 -13.12
C THR A 86 -0.35 -7.94 -12.91
N TYR A 87 0.61 -8.00 -11.99
CA TYR A 87 1.36 -9.18 -11.62
C TYR A 87 1.32 -9.36 -10.10
N ASN A 88 1.25 -10.62 -9.67
CA ASN A 88 1.41 -11.00 -8.28
C ASN A 88 2.40 -12.17 -8.21
N PHE A 89 3.61 -11.88 -7.74
CA PHE A 89 4.63 -12.88 -7.49
C PHE A 89 4.54 -13.33 -6.04
N VAL A 90 4.62 -14.63 -5.81
CA VAL A 90 4.41 -15.23 -4.50
C VAL A 90 5.56 -16.17 -4.19
N THR A 91 6.10 -16.04 -2.98
CA THR A 91 7.13 -16.93 -2.44
C THR A 91 6.57 -17.69 -1.24
N GLY A 92 7.28 -18.74 -0.80
CA GLY A 92 6.94 -19.42 0.44
C GLY A 92 6.26 -20.76 0.25
N SER A 93 5.32 -21.03 1.15
CA SER A 93 4.63 -22.31 1.29
C SER A 93 3.52 -22.51 0.24
N PRO A 94 3.22 -23.76 -0.14
CA PRO A 94 2.10 -24.09 -1.03
C PRO A 94 0.75 -23.55 -0.51
N LYS A 95 0.58 -23.52 0.82
CA LYS A 95 -0.62 -23.00 1.48
C LYS A 95 -0.79 -21.50 1.24
N TYR A 96 0.32 -20.75 1.34
CA TYR A 96 0.30 -19.32 1.10
C TYR A 96 0.06 -18.99 -0.37
N TYR A 97 0.72 -19.72 -1.29
CA TYR A 97 0.45 -19.63 -2.73
C TYR A 97 -1.02 -19.87 -3.05
N ARG A 98 -1.63 -20.95 -2.52
CA ARG A 98 -3.05 -21.25 -2.74
C ARG A 98 -3.96 -20.12 -2.26
N LYS A 99 -3.65 -19.51 -1.11
CA LYS A 99 -4.41 -18.36 -0.59
C LYS A 99 -4.27 -17.13 -1.48
N ALA A 100 -3.07 -16.85 -1.99
CA ALA A 100 -2.85 -15.76 -2.93
C ALA A 100 -3.60 -16.00 -4.25
N MET A 101 -3.59 -17.24 -4.76
CA MET A 101 -4.30 -17.65 -5.97
C MET A 101 -5.82 -17.44 -5.87
N LEU A 102 -6.43 -17.74 -4.72
CA LEU A 102 -7.88 -17.54 -4.52
C LEU A 102 -8.29 -16.06 -4.41
N LYS A 103 -7.33 -15.16 -4.17
CA LYS A 103 -7.60 -13.74 -3.90
C LYS A 103 -7.18 -12.81 -5.02
N PHE A 104 -6.16 -13.19 -5.78
CA PHE A 104 -5.63 -12.34 -6.83
C PHE A 104 -6.64 -12.24 -7.98
N LEU A 105 -6.98 -11.01 -8.36
CA LEU A 105 -8.13 -10.71 -9.22
C LEU A 105 -7.79 -10.66 -10.71
N PHE A 106 -6.56 -10.30 -11.05
CA PHE A 106 -6.27 -9.83 -12.41
C PHE A 106 -5.73 -10.94 -13.32
N ARG A 107 -4.99 -11.91 -12.77
CA ARG A 107 -4.41 -13.07 -13.48
C ARG A 107 -4.16 -14.21 -12.48
N LYS A 108 -3.44 -15.25 -12.92
CA LYS A 108 -2.88 -16.26 -12.02
C LYS A 108 -1.60 -15.73 -11.36
N PRO A 109 -1.39 -15.89 -10.05
CA PRO A 109 -0.12 -15.52 -9.43
C PRO A 109 1.02 -16.43 -9.88
N VAL A 110 2.22 -15.88 -9.92
CA VAL A 110 3.44 -16.61 -10.29
C VAL A 110 4.17 -17.02 -9.02
N TRP A 111 4.44 -18.32 -8.86
CA TRP A 111 5.24 -18.79 -7.75
C TRP A 111 6.71 -18.67 -8.13
N ILE A 112 7.47 -17.92 -7.34
CA ILE A 112 8.92 -17.74 -7.50
C ILE A 112 9.65 -18.02 -6.18
N LYS A 113 10.97 -18.14 -6.24
CA LYS A 113 11.84 -18.09 -5.07
C LYS A 113 12.09 -16.64 -4.64
N LEU A 114 12.53 -16.47 -3.39
CA LEU A 114 12.76 -15.15 -2.82
C LEU A 114 13.96 -14.43 -3.46
N ASP A 115 14.98 -15.16 -3.89
CA ASP A 115 16.13 -14.63 -4.63
C ASP A 115 15.79 -14.20 -6.07
N GLU A 116 14.71 -14.73 -6.65
CA GLU A 116 14.23 -14.36 -8.01
C GLU A 116 13.43 -13.04 -8.02
N VAL A 117 13.06 -12.48 -6.87
CA VAL A 117 12.22 -11.27 -6.78
C VAL A 117 12.85 -10.09 -7.51
N LEU A 118 14.15 -9.86 -7.34
CA LEU A 118 14.86 -8.77 -8.02
C LEU A 118 14.84 -8.93 -9.54
N ASP A 119 15.02 -10.17 -10.02
CA ASP A 119 15.05 -10.48 -11.45
C ASP A 119 13.68 -10.25 -12.08
N GLN A 120 12.60 -10.60 -11.39
CA GLN A 120 11.24 -10.31 -11.85
C GLN A 120 10.96 -8.81 -11.95
N ILE A 121 11.43 -8.00 -10.99
CA ILE A 121 11.29 -6.54 -11.06
C ILE A 121 12.06 -5.99 -12.26
N LYS A 122 13.31 -6.40 -12.46
CA LYS A 122 14.14 -5.96 -13.60
C LYS A 122 13.58 -6.39 -14.95
N ALA A 123 12.95 -7.56 -15.03
CA ALA A 123 12.34 -8.06 -16.25
C ALA A 123 11.09 -7.26 -16.67
N LEU A 124 10.37 -6.68 -15.70
CA LEU A 124 9.12 -5.96 -15.96
C LEU A 124 9.28 -4.44 -16.01
N ILE A 125 10.27 -3.87 -15.32
CA ILE A 125 10.52 -2.44 -15.30
C ILE A 125 11.61 -2.10 -16.33
N PRO A 126 11.27 -1.40 -17.42
CA PRO A 126 12.25 -1.01 -18.44
C PRO A 126 13.25 0.00 -17.88
N THR A 127 14.53 -0.17 -18.22
CA THR A 127 15.62 0.70 -17.76
C THR A 127 15.91 1.87 -18.70
N ASP A 128 15.35 1.85 -19.91
CA ASP A 128 15.58 2.81 -21.01
C ASP A 128 14.46 3.86 -21.12
N ARG A 129 13.53 3.87 -20.18
CA ARG A 129 12.32 4.72 -20.20
C ARG A 129 12.15 5.48 -18.89
N ASN A 130 11.36 6.55 -18.92
CA ASN A 130 11.06 7.29 -17.70
C ASN A 130 10.05 6.50 -16.85
N VAL A 131 10.56 5.89 -15.78
CA VAL A 131 9.75 5.11 -14.84
C VAL A 131 9.47 5.95 -13.60
N ILE A 132 8.20 6.00 -13.21
CA ILE A 132 7.78 6.59 -11.94
C ILE A 132 7.16 5.49 -11.08
N LEU A 133 7.75 5.28 -9.90
CA LEU A 133 7.22 4.35 -8.93
C LEU A 133 6.00 4.97 -8.24
N VAL A 134 4.98 4.14 -8.01
CA VAL A 134 3.74 4.54 -7.35
C VAL A 134 3.52 3.63 -6.14
N GLY A 135 3.06 4.21 -5.03
CA GLY A 135 2.70 3.44 -3.86
C GLY A 135 1.70 4.17 -2.98
N HIS A 136 1.28 3.51 -1.91
CA HIS A 136 0.43 4.08 -0.88
C HIS A 136 1.19 4.00 0.45
N ASP A 137 1.74 5.12 0.91
CA ASP A 137 2.80 5.15 1.94
C ASP A 137 4.06 4.38 1.52
N ILE A 138 4.55 4.67 0.31
CA ILE A 138 5.58 3.93 -0.46
C ILE A 138 6.94 3.75 0.25
N ARG A 139 7.15 4.36 1.42
CA ARG A 139 8.43 4.32 2.14
C ARG A 139 8.87 2.90 2.43
N HIS A 140 7.93 2.01 2.72
CA HIS A 140 8.22 0.61 2.99
C HIS A 140 8.71 -0.12 1.74
N GLU A 141 8.05 0.09 0.60
CA GLU A 141 8.36 -0.55 -0.67
C GLU A 141 9.73 -0.11 -1.17
N VAL A 142 10.04 1.19 -1.07
CA VAL A 142 11.36 1.71 -1.45
C VAL A 142 12.46 1.14 -0.56
N HIS A 143 12.21 1.02 0.75
CA HIS A 143 13.16 0.36 1.66
C HIS A 143 13.40 -1.09 1.27
N VAL A 144 12.36 -1.83 0.89
CA VAL A 144 12.48 -3.22 0.40
C VAL A 144 13.30 -3.28 -0.88
N LEU A 145 12.95 -2.46 -1.89
CA LEU A 145 13.66 -2.37 -3.17
C LEU A 145 15.16 -2.10 -2.98
N SER A 146 15.50 -1.18 -2.09
CA SER A 146 16.89 -0.88 -1.73
C SER A 146 17.61 -2.11 -1.16
N ASN A 147 16.97 -2.83 -0.22
CA ASN A 147 17.60 -4.00 0.42
C ASN A 147 17.82 -5.17 -0.54
N ILE A 148 16.92 -5.36 -1.50
CA ILE A 148 17.08 -6.42 -2.52
C ILE A 148 18.01 -6.01 -3.66
N GLY A 149 18.63 -4.82 -3.60
CA GLY A 149 19.63 -4.37 -4.58
C GLY A 149 19.03 -3.81 -5.87
N PHE A 150 17.79 -3.33 -5.84
CA PHE A 150 17.22 -2.60 -6.97
C PHE A 150 17.79 -1.17 -7.02
N ASN A 151 18.20 -0.72 -8.20
CA ASN A 151 18.77 0.62 -8.36
C ASN A 151 17.67 1.67 -8.37
N LEU A 152 17.58 2.43 -7.28
CA LEU A 152 16.60 3.51 -7.10
C LEU A 152 17.10 4.88 -7.56
N GLN A 153 18.36 4.98 -8.02
CA GLN A 153 18.98 6.25 -8.35
C GLN A 153 18.23 6.96 -9.47
N GLY A 154 17.75 8.17 -9.18
CA GLY A 154 17.06 9.02 -10.16
C GLY A 154 15.58 8.67 -10.38
N LEU A 155 15.04 7.64 -9.70
CA LEU A 155 13.61 7.33 -9.78
C LEU A 155 12.79 8.32 -8.94
N GLN A 156 11.70 8.79 -9.53
CA GLN A 156 10.68 9.56 -8.84
C GLN A 156 9.61 8.62 -8.27
N CYS A 157 9.12 8.94 -7.07
CA CYS A 157 8.09 8.15 -6.39
C CYS A 157 6.85 9.02 -6.13
N LEU A 158 5.70 8.63 -6.69
CA LEU A 158 4.39 9.20 -6.37
C LEU A 158 3.75 8.40 -5.24
N ASP A 159 3.46 9.10 -4.15
CA ASP A 159 2.85 8.51 -2.97
C ASP A 159 1.38 8.96 -2.88
N THR A 160 0.46 8.03 -3.18
CA THR A 160 -0.98 8.30 -3.16
C THR A 160 -1.45 8.77 -1.79
N PHE A 161 -0.85 8.27 -0.69
CA PHE A 161 -1.17 8.71 0.67
C PHE A 161 -0.89 10.21 0.87
N ARG A 162 0.18 10.73 0.25
CA ARG A 162 0.54 12.15 0.32
C ARG A 162 -0.22 13.01 -0.68
N ILE A 163 -0.54 12.47 -1.85
CA ILE A 163 -1.34 13.16 -2.87
C ILE A 163 -2.78 13.32 -2.38
N THR A 164 -3.33 12.35 -1.65
CA THR A 164 -4.65 12.44 -1.01
C THR A 164 -4.84 13.75 -0.24
N GLY A 165 -3.88 14.14 0.59
CA GLY A 165 -3.98 15.39 1.37
C GLY A 165 -3.88 16.69 0.56
N GLN A 166 -3.58 16.61 -0.75
CA GLN A 166 -3.59 17.74 -1.67
C GLN A 166 -4.90 17.85 -2.47
N VAL A 167 -5.69 16.76 -2.52
CA VAL A 167 -6.90 16.65 -3.36
C VAL A 167 -8.17 16.52 -2.52
N LEU A 168 -8.08 15.84 -1.38
CA LEU A 168 -9.21 15.53 -0.51
C LEU A 168 -9.11 16.29 0.82
N PRO A 169 -10.25 16.61 1.46
CA PRO A 169 -10.27 17.29 2.76
C PRO A 169 -9.77 16.38 3.91
N HIS A 170 -9.64 15.08 3.65
CA HIS A 170 -9.21 14.07 4.61
C HIS A 170 -7.72 13.76 4.46
N PHE A 171 -7.04 13.62 5.59
CA PHE A 171 -5.66 13.20 5.65
C PHE A 171 -5.57 11.77 6.16
N SER A 172 -4.52 11.07 5.72
CA SER A 172 -4.14 9.75 6.25
C SER A 172 -5.18 8.63 6.07
N LEU A 173 -5.85 8.59 4.92
CA LEU A 173 -6.73 7.48 4.55
C LEU A 173 -5.88 6.23 4.28
N THR A 174 -6.34 5.08 4.77
CA THR A 174 -5.86 3.79 4.27
C THR A 174 -6.23 3.61 2.80
N LEU A 175 -5.56 2.69 2.09
CA LEU A 175 -5.87 2.40 0.69
C LEU A 175 -7.36 2.09 0.48
N GLY A 176 -7.96 1.26 1.35
CA GLY A 176 -9.38 0.92 1.27
C GLY A 176 -10.33 2.10 1.48
N GLU A 177 -10.01 2.99 2.43
CA GLU A 177 -10.78 4.22 2.65
C GLU A 177 -10.65 5.18 1.46
N LEU A 178 -9.44 5.34 0.92
CA LEU A 178 -9.18 6.15 -0.27
C LEU A 178 -9.96 5.64 -1.49
N LEU A 179 -9.94 4.33 -1.73
CA LEU A 179 -10.69 3.73 -2.83
C LEU A 179 -12.20 3.92 -2.68
N THR A 180 -12.70 3.82 -1.44
CA THR A 180 -14.12 4.05 -1.12
C THR A 180 -14.50 5.50 -1.39
N GLU A 181 -13.69 6.44 -0.90
CA GLU A 181 -13.89 7.89 -1.09
C GLU A 181 -13.88 8.29 -2.57
N LEU A 182 -13.00 7.69 -3.37
CA LEU A 182 -12.92 7.95 -4.80
C LEU A 182 -14.00 7.20 -5.61
N GLY A 183 -14.81 6.33 -4.98
CA GLY A 183 -15.77 5.47 -5.67
C GLY A 183 -15.11 4.45 -6.61
N CYS A 184 -13.87 4.04 -6.34
CA CYS A 184 -13.17 3.02 -7.09
C CYS A 184 -13.67 1.63 -6.67
N PRO A 185 -14.11 0.76 -7.60
CA PRO A 185 -14.40 -0.63 -7.26
C PRO A 185 -13.13 -1.35 -6.77
N TYR A 186 -13.20 -2.02 -5.63
CA TYR A 186 -12.09 -2.84 -5.11
C TYR A 186 -12.58 -4.05 -4.33
N SER A 187 -11.70 -5.05 -4.19
CA SER A 187 -11.94 -6.24 -3.38
C SER A 187 -10.61 -6.91 -3.05
N TRP A 188 -10.60 -7.81 -2.06
CA TRP A 188 -9.42 -8.63 -1.73
C TRP A 188 -8.13 -7.86 -1.49
N LEU A 189 -8.21 -6.73 -0.78
CA LEU A 189 -7.02 -6.06 -0.23
C LEU A 189 -6.22 -7.01 0.68
N HIS A 190 -4.95 -6.70 0.90
CA HIS A 190 -3.94 -7.58 1.48
C HIS A 190 -3.54 -8.74 0.55
N ASN A 191 -3.40 -8.39 -0.73
CA ASN A 191 -2.82 -9.20 -1.78
C ASN A 191 -2.01 -8.23 -2.64
N GLY A 192 -0.69 -8.39 -2.66
CA GLY A 192 0.20 -7.37 -3.22
C GLY A 192 -0.18 -6.96 -4.64
N GLY A 193 -0.49 -7.90 -5.53
CA GLY A 193 -0.92 -7.58 -6.90
C GLY A 193 -2.22 -6.78 -6.97
N ASN A 194 -3.21 -7.11 -6.13
CA ASN A 194 -4.44 -6.33 -6.02
C ASN A 194 -4.16 -4.92 -5.48
N ASP A 195 -3.40 -4.82 -4.39
CA ASP A 195 -3.09 -3.56 -3.72
C ASP A 195 -2.29 -2.62 -4.64
N ALA A 196 -1.33 -3.15 -5.41
CA ALA A 196 -0.62 -2.41 -6.45
C ALA A 196 -1.57 -1.88 -7.56
N ASN A 197 -2.49 -2.73 -8.06
CA ASN A 197 -3.45 -2.31 -9.08
C ASN A 197 -4.38 -1.20 -8.56
N PHE A 198 -4.98 -1.41 -7.40
CA PHE A 198 -5.90 -0.44 -6.82
C PHE A 198 -5.18 0.84 -6.42
N THR A 199 -3.92 0.78 -6.01
CA THR A 199 -3.09 1.98 -5.79
C THR A 199 -2.92 2.79 -7.09
N LEU A 200 -2.67 2.12 -8.22
CA LEU A 200 -2.55 2.80 -9.51
C LEU A 200 -3.89 3.41 -9.96
N ARG A 201 -5.01 2.71 -9.77
CA ARG A 201 -6.35 3.25 -10.04
C ARG A 201 -6.68 4.45 -9.16
N ALA A 202 -6.34 4.39 -7.87
CA ALA A 202 -6.50 5.50 -6.94
C ALA A 202 -5.67 6.73 -7.37
N LEU A 203 -4.42 6.52 -7.84
CA LEU A 203 -3.60 7.59 -8.38
C LEU A 203 -4.29 8.28 -9.57
N LEU A 204 -4.81 7.51 -10.53
CA LEU A 204 -5.53 8.06 -11.68
C LEU A 204 -6.72 8.91 -11.24
N LEU A 205 -7.55 8.39 -10.33
CA LEU A 205 -8.74 9.10 -9.83
C LEU A 205 -8.40 10.36 -9.04
N LEU A 206 -7.31 10.36 -8.26
CA LEU A 206 -6.81 11.58 -7.60
C LEU A 206 -6.43 12.65 -8.62
N GLY A 207 -5.74 12.25 -9.70
CA GLY A 207 -5.37 13.16 -10.78
C GLY A 207 -6.58 13.71 -11.52
N ILE A 208 -7.53 12.84 -11.89
CA ILE A 208 -8.79 13.23 -12.55
C ILE A 208 -9.57 14.21 -11.68
N LYS A 209 -9.73 13.92 -10.39
CA LYS A 209 -10.44 14.80 -9.46
C LYS A 209 -9.78 16.18 -9.38
N ALA A 210 -8.47 16.24 -9.23
CA ALA A 210 -7.74 17.50 -9.20
C ALA A 210 -7.83 18.26 -10.54
N SER A 211 -7.81 17.56 -11.67
CA SER A 211 -8.02 18.17 -12.98
C SER A 211 -9.43 18.71 -13.15
N GLN A 212 -10.46 18.03 -12.66
CA GLN A 212 -11.85 18.51 -12.68
C GLN A 212 -12.03 19.77 -11.85
N ASP A 213 -11.48 19.79 -10.63
CA ASP A 213 -11.48 20.96 -9.74
C ASP A 213 -10.78 22.18 -10.41
N GLN A 214 -9.82 21.94 -11.32
CA GLN A 214 -9.17 22.98 -12.14
C GLN A 214 -9.92 23.32 -13.44
N ALA A 215 -10.60 22.36 -14.06
CA ALA A 215 -11.23 22.46 -15.38
C ALA A 215 -12.66 23.01 -15.36
N GLU A 216 -13.34 23.03 -14.21
CA GLU A 216 -14.57 23.81 -14.00
C GLU A 216 -14.41 25.30 -14.37
N ALA A 217 -13.17 25.77 -14.56
CA ALA A 217 -12.82 27.09 -15.08
C ALA A 217 -12.67 27.21 -16.62
N LYS A 218 -12.62 26.11 -17.41
CA LYS A 218 -12.20 26.15 -18.84
C LYS A 218 -13.06 25.38 -19.86
N GLY A 219 -14.09 24.65 -19.46
CA GLY A 219 -15.21 24.28 -20.36
C GLY A 219 -14.95 23.27 -21.50
N GLY A 220 -14.15 22.22 -21.28
CA GLY A 220 -13.99 21.11 -22.23
C GLY A 220 -13.78 19.77 -21.53
N ARG A 221 -14.30 18.67 -22.11
CA ARG A 221 -14.01 17.30 -21.64
C ARG A 221 -12.78 16.76 -22.38
N ASP A 222 -11.76 16.38 -21.64
CA ASP A 222 -10.58 15.72 -22.18
C ASP A 222 -10.85 14.21 -22.32
N GLU A 223 -10.88 13.70 -23.56
CA GLU A 223 -11.10 12.29 -23.88
C GLU A 223 -10.10 11.36 -23.17
N LYS A 224 -8.86 11.81 -22.96
CA LYS A 224 -7.82 11.05 -22.27
C LYS A 224 -8.16 10.88 -20.79
N LEU A 225 -8.65 11.93 -20.14
CA LEU A 225 -9.12 11.87 -18.75
C LEU A 225 -10.34 10.96 -18.61
N GLN A 226 -11.26 11.00 -19.57
CA GLN A 226 -12.41 10.10 -19.57
C GLN A 226 -11.97 8.63 -19.69
N LEU A 227 -11.06 8.30 -20.61
CA LEU A 227 -10.53 6.96 -20.75
C LEU A 227 -9.82 6.49 -19.46
N MET A 228 -9.04 7.35 -18.82
CA MET A 228 -8.40 7.04 -17.53
C MET A 228 -9.43 6.80 -16.42
N GLU A 229 -10.52 7.56 -16.39
CA GLU A 229 -11.60 7.36 -15.44
C GLU A 229 -12.28 6.00 -15.66
N GLU A 230 -12.56 5.64 -16.91
CA GLU A 230 -13.11 4.34 -17.29
C GLU A 230 -12.18 3.18 -16.89
N VAL A 231 -10.87 3.32 -17.08
CA VAL A 231 -9.86 2.35 -16.62
C VAL A 231 -9.89 2.21 -15.10
N ALA A 232 -9.86 3.33 -14.39
CA ALA A 232 -9.78 3.31 -12.93
C ALA A 232 -11.05 2.75 -12.30
N ARG A 233 -12.22 3.07 -12.87
CA ARG A 233 -13.54 2.59 -12.42
C ARG A 233 -13.97 1.29 -13.08
N SER A 234 -13.09 0.65 -13.88
CA SER A 234 -13.46 -0.59 -14.57
C SER A 234 -13.95 -1.63 -13.56
N PRO A 235 -14.96 -2.44 -13.90
CA PRO A 235 -15.42 -3.50 -13.02
C PRO A 235 -14.27 -4.44 -12.62
N ILE A 236 -14.37 -4.98 -11.41
CA ILE A 236 -13.45 -6.01 -10.94
C ILE A 236 -13.73 -7.28 -11.76
N PRO A 237 -12.69 -8.00 -12.25
CA PRO A 237 -12.89 -9.28 -12.92
C PRO A 237 -13.75 -10.23 -12.08
N SER A 238 -14.79 -10.80 -12.70
CA SER A 238 -15.68 -11.74 -12.04
C SER A 238 -14.96 -13.04 -11.74
N ILE A 239 -15.01 -13.46 -10.48
CA ILE A 239 -14.52 -14.77 -10.05
C ILE A 239 -15.53 -15.83 -10.50
N SER A 240 -15.07 -16.98 -11.02
CA SER A 240 -15.99 -18.05 -11.42
C SER A 240 -16.80 -18.59 -10.22
N PRO A 241 -18.00 -19.18 -10.41
CA PRO A 241 -18.81 -19.67 -9.29
C PRO A 241 -18.08 -20.68 -8.38
N GLY A 242 -17.27 -21.58 -8.94
CA GLY A 242 -16.50 -22.55 -8.16
C GLY A 242 -15.36 -21.90 -7.36
N GLU A 243 -14.69 -20.90 -7.91
CA GLU A 243 -13.72 -20.10 -7.17
C GLU A 243 -14.40 -19.25 -6.08
N ALA A 244 -15.59 -18.70 -6.36
CA ALA A 244 -16.38 -17.93 -5.40
C ALA A 244 -16.78 -18.78 -4.17
N GLU A 245 -17.11 -20.07 -4.37
CA GLU A 245 -17.41 -20.99 -3.29
C GLU A 245 -16.16 -21.28 -2.41
N LEU A 246 -15.02 -21.62 -3.03
CA LEU A 246 -13.75 -21.82 -2.32
C LEU A 246 -13.36 -20.58 -1.49
N VAL A 247 -13.58 -19.43 -2.07
CA VAL A 247 -13.34 -18.12 -1.47
C VAL A 247 -14.28 -17.84 -0.30
N ALA A 248 -15.56 -18.21 -0.42
CA ALA A 248 -16.54 -18.10 0.66
C ALA A 248 -16.16 -19.02 1.85
N GLN A 249 -15.71 -20.23 1.58
CA GLN A 249 -15.22 -21.17 2.59
C GLN A 249 -13.98 -20.62 3.33
N GLU A 250 -13.01 -20.05 2.60
CA GLU A 250 -11.85 -19.37 3.18
C GLU A 250 -12.25 -18.18 4.07
N LYS A 251 -13.20 -17.34 3.60
CA LYS A 251 -13.74 -16.21 4.37
C LYS A 251 -14.40 -16.69 5.67
N ALA A 252 -15.22 -17.74 5.61
CA ALA A 252 -15.87 -18.32 6.78
C ALA A 252 -14.83 -18.84 7.79
N SER A 253 -13.84 -19.61 7.33
CA SER A 253 -12.75 -20.11 8.20
C SER A 253 -11.94 -18.97 8.82
N ALA A 254 -11.65 -17.91 8.07
CA ALA A 254 -10.94 -16.74 8.59
C ALA A 254 -11.76 -15.96 9.62
N ALA A 255 -13.07 -15.81 9.39
CA ALA A 255 -13.99 -15.17 10.33
C ALA A 255 -14.08 -15.95 11.65
N GLU A 256 -14.16 -17.28 11.58
CA GLU A 256 -14.16 -18.15 12.76
C GLU A 256 -12.86 -18.00 13.57
N LYS A 257 -11.70 -18.05 12.91
CA LYS A 257 -10.39 -17.84 13.57
C LYS A 257 -10.30 -16.46 14.22
N ARG A 258 -10.82 -15.42 13.56
CA ARG A 258 -10.89 -14.06 14.12
C ARG A 258 -11.80 -14.02 15.35
N ALA A 259 -12.97 -14.64 15.30
CA ALA A 259 -13.89 -14.72 16.43
C ALA A 259 -13.23 -15.42 17.64
N VAL A 260 -12.54 -16.54 17.41
CA VAL A 260 -11.77 -17.25 18.46
C VAL A 260 -10.68 -16.37 19.05
N LYS A 261 -9.89 -15.66 18.22
CA LYS A 261 -8.84 -14.75 18.70
C LYS A 261 -9.41 -13.57 19.48
N THR A 262 -10.51 -12.98 19.02
CA THR A 262 -11.23 -11.92 19.72
C THR A 262 -11.77 -12.39 21.05
N ALA A 263 -12.37 -13.59 21.11
CA ALA A 263 -12.84 -14.20 22.35
C ALA A 263 -11.68 -14.46 23.33
N LYS A 264 -10.54 -14.97 22.84
CA LYS A 264 -9.33 -15.15 23.68
C LYS A 264 -8.80 -13.83 24.22
N ARG A 265 -8.71 -12.80 23.37
CA ARG A 265 -8.30 -11.44 23.79
C ARG A 265 -9.25 -10.87 24.84
N PHE A 266 -10.55 -11.03 24.64
CA PHE A 266 -11.57 -10.60 25.60
C PHE A 266 -11.41 -11.31 26.95
N LYS A 267 -11.23 -12.64 26.95
CA LYS A 267 -10.98 -13.43 28.16
C LYS A 267 -9.70 -13.02 28.89
N ASN A 268 -8.68 -12.58 28.16
CA ASN A 268 -7.42 -12.09 28.72
C ASN A 268 -7.49 -10.64 29.22
N THR A 269 -8.61 -9.93 29.05
CA THR A 269 -8.73 -8.58 29.61
C THR A 269 -8.83 -8.64 31.13
N ARG A 270 -8.15 -7.70 31.82
CA ARG A 270 -8.27 -7.53 33.28
C ARG A 270 -9.73 -7.35 33.71
N LYS A 271 -10.58 -6.72 32.90
CA LYS A 271 -12.02 -6.54 33.14
C LYS A 271 -12.78 -7.87 33.19
N TYR A 272 -12.45 -8.82 32.30
CA TYR A 272 -13.05 -10.15 32.33
C TYR A 272 -12.49 -10.97 33.49
N GLN A 273 -11.17 -10.96 33.67
CA GLN A 273 -10.49 -11.69 34.76
C GLN A 273 -10.93 -11.22 36.15
N SER A 274 -11.23 -9.94 36.32
CA SER A 274 -11.67 -9.38 37.60
C SER A 274 -12.99 -9.92 38.12
N ARG A 275 -13.81 -10.51 37.25
CA ARG A 275 -15.05 -11.21 37.65
C ARG A 275 -14.76 -12.48 38.43
N PHE A 276 -13.53 -12.99 38.35
CA PHE A 276 -13.08 -14.22 39.01
C PHE A 276 -12.01 -13.96 40.09
N TRP A 277 -11.73 -12.70 40.42
CA TRP A 277 -10.79 -12.38 41.49
C TRP A 277 -11.42 -12.61 42.86
N SER A 278 -10.65 -13.24 43.77
CA SER A 278 -11.01 -13.34 45.18
C SER A 278 -11.07 -11.95 45.83
N ALA A 279 -11.79 -11.84 46.96
CA ALA A 279 -11.86 -10.60 47.73
C ALA A 279 -10.47 -10.09 48.14
N GLU A 280 -9.56 -11.00 48.47
CA GLU A 280 -8.16 -10.72 48.80
C GLU A 280 -7.41 -10.10 47.62
N LYS A 281 -7.53 -10.68 46.42
CA LYS A 281 -6.89 -10.14 45.21
C LYS A 281 -7.44 -8.77 44.82
N GLN A 282 -8.74 -8.54 45.06
CA GLN A 282 -9.35 -7.23 44.84
C GLN A 282 -8.82 -6.18 45.83
N ALA A 283 -8.59 -6.56 47.09
CA ALA A 283 -8.02 -5.67 48.10
C ALA A 283 -6.55 -5.31 47.77
N GLU A 284 -5.75 -6.28 47.35
CA GLU A 284 -4.36 -6.09 46.90
C GLU A 284 -4.29 -5.07 45.74
N ILE A 285 -5.13 -5.22 44.71
CA ILE A 285 -5.15 -4.32 43.55
C ILE A 285 -5.66 -2.92 43.93
N ARG A 286 -6.59 -2.81 44.89
CA ARG A 286 -7.02 -1.51 45.42
C ARG A 286 -5.86 -0.82 46.16
N ALA A 287 -5.11 -1.55 46.99
CA ALA A 287 -3.95 -1.03 47.68
C ALA A 287 -2.86 -0.56 46.70
N GLU A 288 -2.54 -1.36 45.68
CA GLU A 288 -1.58 -1.01 44.62
C GLU A 288 -1.97 0.29 43.89
N ARG A 289 -3.27 0.46 43.57
CA ARG A 289 -3.78 1.69 42.92
C ARG A 289 -3.72 2.90 43.83
N THR A 290 -4.00 2.74 45.12
CA THR A 290 -3.90 3.83 46.10
C THR A 290 -2.44 4.27 46.23
N ALA A 291 -1.51 3.33 46.32
CA ALA A 291 -0.07 3.61 46.36
C ALA A 291 0.41 4.34 45.09
N MET A 292 0.00 3.89 43.89
CA MET A 292 0.34 4.59 42.64
C MET A 292 -0.22 6.01 42.58
N ARG A 293 -1.44 6.25 43.09
CA ARG A 293 -2.04 7.59 43.12
C ARG A 293 -1.30 8.52 44.08
N LEU A 294 -0.89 8.02 45.24
CA LEU A 294 -0.10 8.79 46.20
C LEU A 294 1.27 9.14 45.62
N ALA A 295 1.99 8.17 45.05
CA ALA A 295 3.29 8.42 44.40
C ALA A 295 3.19 9.42 43.25
N LYS A 296 2.11 9.36 42.46
CA LYS A 296 1.88 10.33 41.38
C LYS A 296 1.54 11.73 41.90
N ALA A 297 0.82 11.82 43.03
CA ALA A 297 0.51 13.09 43.67
C ALA A 297 1.77 13.73 44.28
N GLU A 298 2.65 12.96 44.92
CA GLU A 298 3.95 13.41 45.43
C GLU A 298 4.85 13.94 44.31
N LEU A 299 4.98 13.19 43.20
CA LEU A 299 5.73 13.65 42.02
C LEU A 299 5.16 14.95 41.41
N SER A 300 3.84 15.15 41.47
CA SER A 300 3.21 16.39 40.97
C SER A 300 3.42 17.60 41.90
N LEU A 301 3.62 17.37 43.20
CA LEU A 301 3.93 18.41 44.18
C LEU A 301 5.40 18.83 44.08
N GLU A 302 6.33 17.87 43.94
CA GLU A 302 7.75 18.16 43.72
C GLU A 302 8.04 18.88 42.40
N HIS A 303 7.23 18.65 41.36
CA HIS A 303 7.36 19.37 40.08
C HIS A 303 6.86 20.81 40.16
N ASN A 304 5.87 21.10 41.03
CA ASN A 304 5.39 22.47 41.24
C ASN A 304 6.36 23.29 42.11
N ASP A 305 7.04 22.67 43.09
CA ASP A 305 8.01 23.38 43.95
C ASP A 305 9.33 23.72 43.23
N ASN A 306 9.65 23.05 42.12
CA ASN A 306 10.82 23.35 41.28
C ASN A 306 10.55 24.39 40.18
N VAL A 307 9.31 24.82 39.96
CA VAL A 307 8.95 25.88 38.98
C VAL A 307 8.83 27.25 39.65
N THR A 308 8.75 27.30 40.99
CA THR A 308 8.65 28.51 41.80
C THR A 308 9.97 28.96 42.45
N ARG A 309 11.11 28.34 42.10
CA ARG A 309 12.47 28.82 42.43
C ARG A 309 13.20 29.28 41.20
#